data_AF-A0A0Q7FBG1-F1
#
_entry.id   AF-A0A0Q7FBG1-F1
#
_cell.length_a   1.000
_cell.length_b   1.000
_cell.length_c   1.000
_cell.angle_alpha   90.00
_cell.angle_beta   90.00
_cell.angle_gamma   90.00
#
_symmetry.space_group_name_H-M   'P 1'
#
loop_
_entity.id
_entity.type
_entity.pdbx_description
1 polymer ?
#
loop_
_entity_poly.entity_id
_entity_poly.type
_entity_poly.pdbx_seq_one_letter_code
_entity_poly.pdbx_strand_id
1 'polypeptide(L)' 'MSEKSTSVKPAKMCYSHIGGKLGQLLVENFAEKGWIAKNKPIDKHFYITDLGEKEFKKLGLDLSKIKSENL' A
#
# COMPACT_ATOMS: atom_id res chain seq x y z
N MET A 1 4.98 -40.88 4.34
CA MET A 1 4.55 -39.65 5.03
C MET A 1 4.31 -38.59 3.96
N SER A 2 3.06 -38.27 3.64
CA SER A 2 2.74 -37.21 2.68
C SER A 2 2.96 -35.85 3.35
N GLU A 3 4.02 -35.16 2.95
CA GLU A 3 4.24 -33.77 3.30
C GLU A 3 3.09 -32.94 2.73
N LYS A 4 2.20 -32.45 3.61
CA LYS A 4 1.24 -31.41 3.24
C LYS A 4 2.05 -30.21 2.77
N SER A 5 2.10 -30.00 1.46
CA SER A 5 2.57 -28.76 0.85
C SER A 5 1.64 -27.63 1.30
N THR A 6 1.98 -27.03 2.43
CA THR A 6 1.29 -25.84 2.91
C THR A 6 1.67 -24.73 1.94
N SER A 7 0.84 -24.53 0.92
CA SER A 7 1.02 -23.48 -0.09
C SER A 7 0.81 -22.13 0.58
N VAL A 8 1.89 -21.56 1.10
CA VAL A 8 1.90 -20.22 1.68
C VAL A 8 2.07 -19.20 0.56
N LYS A 9 1.22 -18.17 0.52
CA LYS A 9 1.40 -17.04 -0.40
C LYS A 9 2.53 -16.16 0.12
N PRO A 10 3.63 -15.97 -0.64
CA PRO A 10 4.77 -15.19 -0.14
C PRO A 10 4.45 -13.69 -0.13
N ALA A 11 4.73 -13.03 1.01
CA ALA A 11 4.75 -11.57 1.13
C ALA A 11 6.23 -11.13 1.08
N LYS A 12 6.68 -10.65 -0.09
CA LYS A 12 8.08 -10.22 -0.26
C LYS A 12 8.30 -8.89 0.46
N MET A 13 9.37 -8.83 1.24
CA MET A 13 9.86 -7.58 1.84
C MET A 13 10.95 -6.99 0.95
N CYS A 14 10.91 -5.67 0.75
CA CYS A 14 11.96 -4.88 0.14
C CYS A 14 12.52 -3.98 1.24
N TYR A 15 13.63 -4.39 1.84
CA TYR A 15 14.19 -3.74 3.03
C TYR A 15 13.15 -3.64 4.17
N SER A 16 12.60 -2.43 4.39
CA SER A 16 11.65 -2.09 5.44
C SER A 16 10.19 -1.99 4.97
N HIS A 17 9.87 -2.30 3.71
CA HIS A 17 8.51 -2.20 3.17
C HIS A 17 8.05 -3.46 2.44
N ILE A 18 6.73 -3.60 2.29
CA ILE A 18 6.13 -4.69 1.52
C ILE A 18 6.37 -4.41 0.03
N GLY A 19 7.07 -5.33 -0.63
CA GLY A 19 7.36 -5.28 -2.07
C GLY A 19 6.78 -6.47 -2.83
N GLY A 20 7.22 -6.62 -4.07
CA GLY A 20 6.77 -7.70 -4.96
C GLY A 20 5.27 -7.61 -5.29
N LYS A 21 4.65 -8.76 -5.57
CA LYS A 21 3.25 -8.81 -6.05
C LYS A 21 2.25 -8.31 -5.01
N LEU A 22 2.51 -8.55 -3.72
CA LEU A 22 1.64 -8.06 -2.65
C LEU A 22 1.63 -6.53 -2.59
N GLY A 23 2.81 -5.89 -2.61
CA GLY A 23 2.92 -4.43 -2.65
C GLY A 23 2.21 -3.84 -3.87
N GLN A 24 2.39 -4.46 -5.04
CA GLN A 24 1.69 -4.04 -6.27
C GLN A 24 0.17 -4.07 -6.11
N LEU A 25 -0.39 -5.19 -5.63
CA LEU A 25 -1.84 -5.35 -5.45
C LEU A 25 -2.41 -4.38 -4.41
N LEU A 26 -1.64 -4.07 -3.35
CA LEU A 26 -2.04 -3.08 -2.36
C LEU A 26 -2.13 -1.68 -2.99
N VAL A 27 -1.13 -1.28 -3.78
CA VAL A 27 -1.13 0.01 -4.48
C VAL A 27 -2.31 0.11 -5.46
N GLU A 28 -2.52 -0.92 -6.29
CA GLU A 28 -3.65 -0.97 -7.23
C GLU A 28 -4.98 -0.85 -6.50
N ASN A 29 -5.21 -1.67 -5.47
CA ASN A 29 -6.45 -1.66 -4.70
C ASN A 29 -6.68 -0.35 -3.94
N PHE A 30 -5.63 0.28 -3.39
CA PHE A 30 -5.76 1.58 -2.73
C PHE A 30 -6.03 2.70 -3.73
N ALA A 31 -5.46 2.64 -4.93
CA ALA A 31 -5.75 3.60 -6.00
C ALA A 31 -7.18 3.44 -6.51
N GLU A 32 -7.64 2.21 -6.74
CA GLU A 32 -9.03 1.92 -7.16
C GLU A 32 -10.05 2.33 -6.10
N LYS A 33 -9.73 2.17 -4.81
CA LYS A 33 -10.57 2.67 -3.70
C LYS A 33 -10.50 4.19 -3.50
N GLY A 34 -9.63 4.88 -4.25
CA GLY A 34 -9.40 6.31 -4.12
C GLY A 34 -8.74 6.72 -2.81
N TRP A 35 -8.05 5.79 -2.11
CA TRP A 35 -7.30 6.09 -0.89
C TRP A 35 -5.98 6.80 -1.19
N ILE A 36 -5.39 6.45 -2.33
CA ILE A 36 -4.21 7.12 -2.86
C ILE A 36 -4.51 7.58 -4.29
N ALA A 37 -3.92 8.70 -4.69
CA ALA A 37 -4.11 9.27 -6.02
C ALA A 37 -2.80 9.87 -6.54
N LYS A 38 -2.78 10.21 -7.83
CA LYS A 38 -1.68 10.95 -8.47
C LYS A 38 -2.21 12.26 -9.01
N ASN A 39 -1.40 13.31 -9.01
CA ASN A 39 -1.80 14.58 -9.60
C ASN A 39 -1.88 14.45 -11.13
N LYS A 40 -0.90 13.73 -11.71
CA LYS A 40 -0.85 13.39 -13.13
C LYS A 40 -0.60 11.90 -13.30
N PRO A 41 -1.10 11.26 -14.38
CA PRO A 41 -0.85 9.85 -14.66
C PRO A 41 0.64 9.48 -14.74
N ILE A 42 1.47 10.45 -15.16
CA ILE A 42 2.92 10.29 -15.31
C ILE A 42 3.69 10.37 -13.98
N ASP A 43 3.05 10.81 -12.90
CA ASP A 43 3.73 10.97 -11.62
C ASP A 43 4.14 9.60 -11.08
N LYS A 44 5.37 9.54 -10.56
CA LYS A 44 5.90 8.33 -9.92
C LYS A 44 5.38 8.15 -8.50
N HIS A 45 4.99 9.25 -7.86
CA HIS A 45 4.55 9.28 -6.48
C HIS A 45 3.03 9.37 -6.40
N PHE A 46 2.47 8.66 -5.43
CA PHE A 46 1.08 8.83 -5.04
C PHE A 46 1.03 9.74 -3.81
N TYR A 47 -0.05 10.50 -3.69
CA TYR A 47 -0.44 11.17 -2.45
C TYR A 47 -1.61 10.45 -1.82
N ILE A 48 -1.78 10.61 -0.51
CA ILE A 48 -2.93 10.10 0.23
C ILE A 48 -4.08 11.12 0.09
N THR A 49 -5.27 10.67 -0.29
CA THR A 49 -6.45 11.53 -0.41
C THR A 49 -7.11 11.72 0.95
N ASP A 50 -8.02 12.70 1.08
CA ASP A 50 -8.81 12.88 2.31
C ASP A 50 -9.60 11.62 2.71
N LEU A 51 -10.04 10.84 1.72
CA LEU A 51 -10.69 9.55 1.94
C LEU A 51 -9.68 8.53 2.47
N GLY A 52 -8.52 8.43 1.81
CA GLY A 52 -7.43 7.57 2.25
C GLY A 52 -7.01 7.85 3.67
N GLU A 53 -6.94 9.12 4.07
CA GLU A 53 -6.57 9.48 5.43
C GLU A 53 -7.50 8.87 6.49
N LYS A 54 -8.81 8.92 6.23
CA LYS A 54 -9.83 8.35 7.12
C LYS A 54 -9.75 6.83 7.14
N GLU A 55 -9.62 6.21 5.97
CA GLU A 55 -9.64 4.75 5.84
C GLU A 55 -8.35 4.10 6.36
N PHE A 56 -7.18 4.72 6.14
CA PHE A 56 -5.92 4.24 6.72
C PHE A 56 -5.93 4.38 8.25
N LYS A 57 -6.50 5.45 8.80
CA LYS A 57 -6.72 5.57 10.25
C LYS A 57 -7.64 4.46 10.78
N LYS A 58 -8.72 4.11 10.06
CA LYS A 58 -9.58 2.96 10.39
C LYS A 58 -8.86 1.62 10.30
N LEU A 59 -7.92 1.49 9.36
CA LEU A 59 -7.05 0.32 9.22
C LEU A 59 -6.00 0.23 10.36
N GLY A 60 -5.90 1.26 11.21
CA GLY A 60 -4.97 1.32 12.34
C GLY A 60 -3.61 1.93 12.00
N LEU A 61 -3.47 2.57 10.84
CA LEU A 61 -2.26 3.27 10.45
C LEU A 61 -2.26 4.70 11.01
N ASP A 62 -1.18 5.04 11.70
CA ASP A 62 -0.95 6.41 12.17
C ASP A 62 -0.24 7.24 11.10
N LEU A 63 -1.04 8.00 10.35
CA LEU A 63 -0.55 8.88 9.30
C LEU A 63 0.21 10.11 9.83
N SER A 64 0.13 10.40 11.13
CA SER A 64 0.89 11.51 11.75
C SER A 64 2.41 11.29 11.66
N LYS A 65 2.83 10.03 11.40
CA LYS A 65 4.23 9.66 11.17
C LYS A 65 4.73 10.02 9.77
N ILE A 66 3.83 10.29 8.83
CA ILE A 66 4.17 10.72 7.47
C ILE A 66 4.23 12.25 7.49
N LYS A 67 5.41 12.81 7.23
CA LYS A 67 5.54 14.26 7.08
C LYS A 67 4.90 14.69 5.77
N SER A 68 4.12 15.77 5.82
CA SER A 68 3.65 16.44 4.62
C SER A 68 4.86 16.99 3.86
N GLU A 69 5.02 16.56 2.61
CA GLU A 69 6.04 17.08 1.70
C GLU A 69 5.33 17.67 0.48
N ASN A 70 5.88 18.73 -0.11
CA ASN A 70 5.33 19.28 -1.36
C ASN A 70 5.67 18.31 -2.49
N LEU A 71 4.66 17.54 -2.94
CA LEU A 71 4.73 16.61 -4.07
C LEU A 71 4.57 17.31 -5.41
#